data_AF-A0A972D911-F1
#
_entry.id   AF-A0A972D911-F1
#
_cell.length_a   1.000
_cell.length_b   1.000
_cell.length_c   1.000
_cell.angle_alpha   90.00
_cell.angle_beta   90.00
_cell.angle_gamma   90.00
#
_symmetry.space_group_name_H-M   'P 1'
#
loop_
_entity.id
_entity.type
_entity.pdbx_description
1 polymer ?
#
loop_
_entity_poly.entity_id
_entity_poly.type
_entity_poly.pdbx_seq_one_letter_code
_entity_poly.pdbx_strand_id
1 'polypeptide(L)'
;MRQALLVLSLLGLSACGRETPVVSEGYPPGEGPSAPATPTREDPLYDAEGRLRESDRVIAGLPMPVGLELRYEGDRRHVFHSKLPIQDLLRYFGPRLITGEVTPLGEGAVYRNGVPRGVKGGVVRLDVAIRPTPKGAQIEILELPPPPADPPSPAELSRQLEQQMLQ
;
A
#
# COMPACT_ATOMS: atom_id res chain seq x y z
N MET A 1 20.44 -57.41 -3.37
CA MET A 1 20.96 -57.84 -4.69
C MET A 1 21.16 -56.57 -5.52
N ARG A 2 22.42 -56.19 -5.75
CA ARG A 2 23.10 -56.15 -7.07
C ARG A 2 22.48 -55.09 -8.01
N GLN A 3 23.11 -53.92 -8.10
CA GLN A 3 24.17 -53.57 -9.09
C GLN A 3 23.58 -53.29 -10.47
N ALA A 4 23.65 -52.04 -10.92
CA ALA A 4 24.59 -51.54 -11.96
C ALA A 4 23.83 -51.36 -13.29
N LEU A 5 24.11 -50.47 -14.25
CA LEU A 5 25.31 -49.79 -14.74
C LEU A 5 24.74 -48.68 -15.69
N LEU A 6 25.08 -47.38 -15.58
CA LEU A 6 26.19 -46.67 -16.24
C LEU A 6 26.22 -46.76 -17.77
N VAL A 7 26.35 -45.60 -18.46
CA VAL A 7 27.11 -45.25 -19.70
C VAL A 7 26.45 -43.98 -20.29
N LEU A 8 26.99 -42.75 -20.16
CA LEU A 8 28.24 -42.14 -20.67
C LEU A 8 28.25 -41.94 -22.20
N SER A 9 28.40 -40.68 -22.66
CA SER A 9 29.00 -40.20 -23.94
C SER A 9 28.28 -38.93 -24.46
N LEU A 10 28.88 -37.89 -25.04
CA LEU A 10 30.27 -37.50 -25.28
C LEU A 10 30.28 -36.03 -25.76
N LEU A 11 31.45 -35.40 -25.65
CA LEU A 11 31.89 -34.09 -26.11
C LEU A 11 31.48 -33.66 -27.54
N GLY A 12 31.32 -32.36 -27.72
CA GLY A 12 31.45 -31.68 -29.02
C GLY A 12 32.16 -30.33 -28.88
N LEU A 13 33.50 -30.34 -28.76
CA LEU A 13 34.34 -29.18 -29.06
C LEU A 13 34.47 -29.07 -30.58
N SER A 14 33.91 -28.01 -31.17
CA SER A 14 34.28 -27.57 -32.53
C SER A 14 35.22 -26.37 -32.43
N ALA A 15 36.51 -26.68 -32.45
CA ALA A 15 37.58 -25.75 -32.75
C ALA A 15 37.74 -25.67 -34.28
N CYS A 16 37.53 -24.49 -34.86
CA CYS A 16 38.05 -24.14 -36.19
C CYS A 16 38.62 -22.73 -36.11
N GLY A 17 39.94 -22.65 -36.02
CA GLY A 17 40.69 -21.43 -36.30
C GLY A 17 41.18 -21.44 -37.74
N ARG A 18 41.08 -20.29 -38.41
CA ARG A 18 42.12 -19.79 -39.34
C ARG A 18 41.89 -18.32 -39.69
N GLU A 19 42.96 -17.56 -39.59
CA GLU A 19 43.07 -16.10 -39.78
C GLU A 19 43.26 -15.67 -41.25
N THR A 20 42.52 -14.61 -41.64
CA THR A 20 42.82 -13.35 -42.41
C THR A 20 43.59 -13.40 -43.77
N PRO A 21 43.41 -12.45 -44.75
CA PRO A 21 43.19 -11.00 -44.55
C PRO A 21 42.30 -10.17 -45.53
N VAL A 22 41.85 -9.03 -44.98
CA VAL A 22 41.65 -7.66 -45.53
C VAL A 22 41.01 -7.47 -46.91
N VAL A 23 39.79 -6.90 -46.92
CA VAL A 23 39.44 -5.74 -47.76
C VAL A 23 38.59 -4.77 -46.91
N SER A 24 39.14 -3.58 -46.71
CA SER A 24 38.51 -2.43 -46.10
C SER A 24 37.67 -1.72 -47.16
N GLU A 25 36.35 -1.67 -47.01
CA GLU A 25 35.51 -0.65 -47.65
C GLU A 25 34.16 -0.56 -46.93
N GLY A 26 33.80 0.66 -46.49
CA GLY A 26 32.44 1.00 -46.07
C GLY A 26 32.21 1.15 -44.57
N TYR A 27 32.84 2.15 -43.94
CA TYR A 27 32.36 2.71 -42.67
C TYR A 27 31.23 3.70 -42.99
N PRO A 28 29.96 3.48 -42.59
CA PRO A 28 29.08 4.60 -42.32
C PRO A 28 29.40 5.12 -40.91
N PRO A 29 29.92 6.34 -40.74
CA PRO A 29 30.08 6.91 -39.41
C PRO A 29 28.71 7.33 -38.92
N GLY A 30 28.22 6.70 -37.86
CA GLY A 30 26.90 7.01 -37.34
C GLY A 30 26.56 6.41 -35.99
N GLU A 31 27.55 6.14 -35.13
CA GLU A 31 27.27 5.98 -33.70
C GLU A 31 27.09 7.39 -33.12
N GLY A 32 25.90 7.95 -33.35
CA GLY A 32 25.45 9.11 -32.61
C GLY A 32 25.49 8.80 -31.11
N PRO A 33 25.68 9.80 -30.24
CA PRO A 33 25.66 9.58 -28.81
C PRO A 33 24.40 8.79 -28.45
N SER A 34 24.57 7.63 -27.80
CA SER A 34 23.47 6.86 -27.24
C SER A 34 22.59 7.85 -26.52
N ALA A 35 21.38 8.08 -27.05
CA ALA A 35 20.44 8.99 -26.43
C ALA A 35 20.36 8.61 -24.95
N PRO A 36 20.46 9.57 -24.01
CA PRO A 36 20.31 9.24 -22.60
C PRO A 36 19.00 8.48 -22.47
N ALA A 37 19.07 7.26 -21.94
CA ALA A 37 17.88 6.45 -21.70
C ALA A 37 16.89 7.34 -20.94
N THR A 38 15.79 7.71 -21.60
CA THR A 38 14.75 8.51 -20.95
C THR A 38 14.39 7.75 -19.68
N PRO A 39 14.55 8.34 -18.47
CA PRO A 39 14.25 7.63 -17.24
C PRO A 39 12.84 7.09 -17.39
N THR A 40 12.69 5.78 -17.24
CA THR A 40 11.39 5.12 -17.25
C THR A 40 10.52 5.89 -16.27
N ARG A 41 9.49 6.56 -16.80
CA ARG A 41 8.60 7.38 -15.99
C ARG A 41 8.03 6.47 -14.91
N GLU A 42 8.44 6.67 -13.67
CA GLU A 42 7.88 5.96 -12.52
C GLU A 42 6.36 6.03 -12.61
N ASP A 43 5.68 4.91 -12.32
CA ASP A 43 4.22 4.89 -12.27
C ASP A 43 3.77 6.01 -11.32
N PRO A 44 2.90 6.93 -11.73
CA PRO A 44 2.51 8.05 -10.88
C PRO A 44 1.91 7.59 -9.54
N LEU A 45 1.37 6.37 -9.48
CA LEU A 45 0.69 5.80 -8.31
C LEU A 45 1.60 4.97 -7.42
N TYR A 46 2.62 4.32 -7.98
CA TYR A 46 3.46 3.34 -7.27
C TYR A 46 4.94 3.77 -7.26
N ASP A 47 5.63 3.47 -6.16
CA ASP A 47 7.08 3.67 -6.06
C ASP A 47 7.85 2.60 -6.84
N ALA A 48 9.18 2.71 -6.86
CA ALA A 48 10.05 1.76 -7.54
C ALA A 48 9.93 0.31 -6.98
N GLU A 49 9.39 0.15 -5.77
CA GLU A 49 9.13 -1.15 -5.14
C GLU A 49 7.69 -1.65 -5.36
N GLY A 50 6.87 -0.95 -6.14
CA GLY A 50 5.49 -1.32 -6.43
C GLY A 50 4.51 -1.04 -5.29
N ARG A 51 4.83 -0.15 -4.35
CA ARG A 51 3.95 0.26 -3.25
C ARG A 51 3.29 1.60 -3.58
N LEU A 52 2.07 1.82 -3.09
CA LEU A 52 1.40 3.10 -3.27
C LEU A 52 2.23 4.24 -2.67
N ARG A 53 2.46 5.27 -3.48
CA ARG A 53 3.16 6.49 -3.07
C ARG A 53 2.28 7.31 -2.14
N GLU A 54 2.92 8.02 -1.22
CA GLU A 54 2.22 8.98 -0.37
C GLU A 54 1.89 10.25 -1.18
N SER A 55 0.73 10.82 -0.90
CA SER A 55 0.33 12.16 -1.37
C SER A 55 0.70 13.20 -0.32
N ASP A 56 0.58 14.48 -0.68
CA ASP A 56 0.76 15.59 0.27
C ASP A 56 -0.37 15.70 1.31
N ARG A 57 -1.44 14.90 1.18
CA ARG A 57 -2.59 14.94 2.09
C ARG A 57 -2.34 14.08 3.32
N VAL A 58 -2.62 14.65 4.49
CA VAL A 58 -2.54 13.98 5.80
C VAL A 58 -3.84 14.18 6.55
N ILE A 59 -4.43 13.11 7.10
CA ILE A 59 -5.66 13.15 7.92
C ILE A 59 -5.31 12.73 9.35
N ALA A 60 -5.38 13.66 10.31
CA ALA A 60 -5.08 13.39 11.72
C ALA A 60 -3.74 12.65 11.93
N GLY A 61 -2.72 13.00 11.15
CA GLY A 61 -1.40 12.36 11.18
C GLY A 61 -1.26 11.07 10.35
N LEU A 62 -2.33 10.60 9.69
CA LEU A 62 -2.29 9.50 8.73
C LEU A 62 -1.97 10.03 7.32
N PRO A 63 -0.79 9.72 6.75
CA PRO A 63 -0.48 10.10 5.37
C PRO A 63 -1.34 9.30 4.38
N MET A 64 -1.94 10.00 3.42
CA MET A 64 -2.86 9.41 2.45
C MET A 64 -2.11 9.01 1.16
N PRO A 65 -2.45 7.88 0.52
CA PRO A 65 -1.83 7.50 -0.74
C PRO A 65 -2.32 8.39 -1.88
N VAL A 66 -1.53 8.48 -2.95
CA VAL A 66 -1.99 9.03 -4.23
C VAL A 66 -3.09 8.16 -4.85
N GLY A 67 -3.85 8.71 -5.80
CA GLY A 67 -4.93 7.98 -6.47
C GLY A 67 -6.23 7.87 -5.66
N LEU A 68 -6.37 8.66 -4.59
CA LEU A 68 -7.63 8.87 -3.87
C LEU A 68 -8.34 10.15 -4.33
N GLU A 69 -9.64 10.04 -4.59
CA GLU A 69 -10.51 11.16 -4.93
C GLU A 69 -11.42 11.47 -3.74
N LEU A 70 -11.27 12.67 -3.15
CA LEU A 70 -12.13 13.11 -2.05
C LEU A 70 -13.57 13.31 -2.56
N ARG A 71 -14.54 12.70 -1.89
CA ARG A 71 -15.98 12.78 -2.20
C ARG A 71 -16.76 13.53 -1.15
N TYR A 72 -16.33 13.47 0.10
CA TYR A 72 -16.94 14.18 1.21
C TYR A 72 -15.89 14.50 2.27
N GLU A 73 -15.96 15.72 2.79
CA GLU A 73 -15.15 16.21 3.90
C GLU A 73 -16.09 16.95 4.84
N GLY A 74 -16.24 16.43 6.06
CA GLY A 74 -16.87 17.09 7.18
C GLY A 74 -15.91 17.14 8.36
N ASP A 75 -16.31 17.80 9.45
CA ASP A 75 -15.42 18.13 10.59
C ASP A 75 -14.53 16.99 11.09
N ARG A 76 -15.03 15.75 11.06
CA ARG A 76 -14.35 14.56 11.58
C ARG A 76 -14.46 13.36 10.66
N ARG A 77 -15.01 13.54 9.46
CA ARG A 77 -15.37 12.44 8.56
C ARG A 77 -14.91 12.77 7.15
N HIS A 78 -14.09 11.88 6.62
CA HIS A 78 -13.49 12.01 5.29
C HIS A 78 -13.84 10.78 4.47
N VAL A 79 -14.44 10.97 3.30
CA VAL A 79 -14.80 9.87 2.39
C VAL A 79 -14.09 10.06 1.07
N PHE A 80 -13.34 9.05 0.67
CA PHE A 80 -12.58 8.98 -0.57
C PHE A 80 -13.07 7.83 -1.44
N HIS A 81 -13.02 8.01 -2.74
CA HIS A 81 -13.17 6.94 -3.73
C HIS A 81 -11.83 6.69 -4.42
N SER A 82 -11.62 5.46 -4.88
CA SER A 82 -10.42 5.10 -5.63
C SER A 82 -10.71 3.98 -6.62
N LYS A 83 -9.97 3.97 -7.72
CA LYS A 83 -9.91 2.85 -8.67
C LYS A 83 -8.78 1.87 -8.37
N LEU A 84 -7.98 2.15 -7.33
CA LEU A 84 -6.88 1.29 -6.93
C LEU A 84 -7.38 -0.09 -6.48
N PRO A 85 -6.60 -1.16 -6.68
CA PRO A 85 -6.92 -2.47 -6.15
C PRO A 85 -7.07 -2.41 -4.63
N ILE A 86 -8.14 -3.02 -4.10
CA ILE A 86 -8.42 -2.98 -2.66
C ILE A 86 -7.29 -3.58 -1.82
N GLN A 87 -6.59 -4.58 -2.37
CA GLN A 87 -5.44 -5.22 -1.72
C GLN A 87 -4.27 -4.25 -1.53
N ASP A 88 -4.07 -3.31 -2.46
CA ASP A 88 -3.00 -2.32 -2.33
C ASP A 88 -3.37 -1.25 -1.29
N LEU A 89 -4.64 -0.88 -1.22
CA LEU A 89 -5.16 -0.01 -0.15
C LEU A 89 -5.01 -0.66 1.23
N LEU A 90 -5.36 -1.94 1.36
CA LEU A 90 -5.17 -2.69 2.60
C LEU A 90 -3.69 -2.76 3.00
N ARG A 91 -2.81 -3.07 2.03
CA ARG A 91 -1.36 -3.12 2.25
C ARG A 91 -0.78 -1.75 2.61
N TYR A 92 -1.37 -0.67 2.11
CA TYR A 92 -0.97 0.69 2.45
C TYR A 92 -1.38 1.09 3.86
N PHE A 93 -2.66 0.93 4.21
CA PHE A 93 -3.21 1.41 5.49
C PHE A 93 -2.89 0.49 6.68
N GLY A 94 -2.89 -0.82 6.48
CA GLY A 94 -2.65 -1.80 7.55
C GLY A 94 -1.40 -1.54 8.40
N PRO A 95 -0.19 -1.44 7.81
CA PRO A 95 1.02 -1.19 8.59
C PRO A 95 1.13 0.25 9.10
N ARG A 96 0.30 1.19 8.64
CA ARG A 96 0.30 2.60 9.06
C ARG A 96 -0.58 2.85 10.27
N LEU A 97 -1.43 1.91 10.65
CA LEU A 97 -2.32 2.00 11.82
C LEU A 97 -1.87 1.03 12.92
N ILE A 98 -1.83 1.51 14.15
CA ILE A 98 -1.73 0.67 15.35
C ILE A 98 -3.15 0.50 15.89
N THR A 99 -3.69 -0.70 15.81
CA THR A 99 -5.02 -1.04 16.32
C THR A 99 -5.02 -2.45 16.93
N GLY A 100 -5.88 -2.66 17.93
CA GLY A 100 -6.18 -3.99 18.47
C GLY A 100 -7.35 -4.68 17.78
N GLU A 101 -8.06 -4.01 16.87
CA GLU A 101 -9.28 -4.52 16.26
C GLU A 101 -9.34 -4.21 14.75
N VAL A 102 -9.35 -5.27 13.95
CA VAL A 102 -9.55 -5.22 12.51
C VAL A 102 -10.69 -6.17 12.16
N THR A 103 -11.77 -5.63 11.61
CA THR A 103 -12.93 -6.41 11.16
C THR A 103 -12.89 -6.56 9.64
N PRO A 104 -12.81 -7.79 9.09
CA PRO A 104 -12.96 -8.02 7.65
C PRO A 104 -14.32 -7.56 7.14
N LEU A 105 -14.37 -6.98 5.94
CA LEU A 105 -15.61 -6.48 5.32
C LEU A 105 -15.60 -6.76 3.82
N GLY A 106 -16.06 -7.95 3.43
CA GLY A 106 -15.91 -8.44 2.06
C GLY A 106 -14.43 -8.56 1.70
N GLU A 107 -14.02 -7.94 0.59
CA GLU A 107 -12.61 -7.82 0.20
C GLU A 107 -11.86 -6.69 0.93
N GLY A 108 -12.57 -5.89 1.73
CA GLY A 108 -12.03 -4.78 2.49
C GLY A 108 -11.88 -5.09 3.98
N ALA A 109 -11.65 -4.04 4.77
CA ALA A 109 -11.51 -4.13 6.21
C ALA A 109 -11.87 -2.83 6.90
N VAL A 110 -12.24 -2.92 8.18
CA VAL A 110 -12.42 -1.79 9.08
C VAL A 110 -11.38 -1.90 10.19
N TYR A 111 -10.50 -0.90 10.26
CA TYR A 111 -9.54 -0.71 11.34
C TYR A 111 -10.20 0.18 12.39
N ARG A 112 -10.54 -0.36 13.55
CA ARG A 112 -11.23 0.40 14.60
C ARG A 112 -10.25 0.97 15.60
N ASN A 113 -10.55 2.16 16.13
CA ASN A 113 -9.79 2.77 17.22
C ASN A 113 -8.26 2.81 16.97
N GLY A 114 -7.88 3.01 15.70
CA GLY A 114 -6.52 2.97 15.22
C GLY A 114 -5.78 4.26 15.48
N VAL A 115 -4.49 4.16 15.82
CA VAL A 115 -3.59 5.31 15.95
C VAL A 115 -2.61 5.31 14.77
N PRO A 116 -2.50 6.40 13.99
CA PRO A 116 -1.50 6.47 12.93
C PRO A 116 -0.07 6.34 13.50
N ARG A 117 0.76 5.53 12.85
CA ARG A 117 2.16 5.33 13.26
C ARG A 117 2.98 6.60 13.03
N GLY A 118 3.90 6.87 13.95
CA GLY A 118 4.87 7.96 13.82
C GLY A 118 4.36 9.34 14.22
N VAL A 119 3.09 9.46 14.64
CA VAL A 119 2.54 10.73 15.14
C VAL A 119 3.13 11.07 16.52
N LYS A 120 3.63 12.29 16.67
CA LYS A 120 4.10 12.85 17.95
C LYS A 120 3.13 13.95 18.39
N GLY A 121 2.54 13.84 19.58
CA GLY A 121 1.60 14.84 20.12
C GLY A 121 0.23 14.27 20.47
N GLY A 122 -0.81 15.11 20.40
CA GLY A 122 -2.20 14.71 20.70
C GLY A 122 -2.66 13.56 19.81
N VAL A 123 -2.92 12.41 20.43
CA VAL A 123 -3.28 11.18 19.71
C VAL A 123 -4.76 11.23 19.32
N VAL A 124 -5.03 11.52 18.06
CA VAL A 124 -6.36 11.34 17.47
C VAL A 124 -6.50 9.88 17.03
N ARG A 125 -7.50 9.19 17.57
CA ARG A 125 -7.84 7.82 17.19
C ARG A 125 -8.76 7.86 15.98
N LEU A 126 -8.63 6.89 15.08
CA LEU A 126 -9.33 6.82 13.81
C LEU A 126 -10.06 5.49 13.67
N ASP A 127 -11.27 5.54 13.11
CA ASP A 127 -11.86 4.40 12.43
C ASP A 127 -11.60 4.55 10.93
N VAL A 128 -10.96 3.55 10.31
CA VAL A 128 -10.68 3.54 8.88
C VAL A 128 -11.38 2.35 8.24
N ALA A 129 -12.40 2.62 7.41
CA ALA A 129 -13.16 1.61 6.70
C ALA A 129 -12.85 1.62 5.21
N ILE A 130 -12.37 0.51 4.69
CA ILE A 130 -12.12 0.28 3.26
C ILE A 130 -13.15 -0.72 2.76
N ARG A 131 -13.95 -0.31 1.77
CA ARG A 131 -15.07 -1.10 1.25
C ARG A 131 -15.01 -1.21 -0.26
N PRO A 132 -15.31 -2.39 -0.85
CA PRO A 132 -15.50 -2.50 -2.28
C PRO A 132 -16.76 -1.75 -2.72
N THR A 133 -16.72 -1.21 -3.92
CA THR A 133 -17.84 -0.56 -4.61
C THR A 133 -17.86 -1.01 -6.07
N PRO A 134 -18.97 -0.84 -6.81
CA PRO A 134 -19.00 -1.20 -8.23
C PRO A 134 -17.97 -0.48 -9.11
N LYS A 135 -17.41 0.65 -8.65
CA LYS A 135 -16.46 1.50 -9.40
C LYS A 135 -15.03 1.46 -8.84
N GLY A 136 -14.74 0.57 -7.90
CA GLY A 136 -13.46 0.48 -7.21
C GLY A 136 -13.63 0.36 -5.70
N ALA A 137 -12.97 1.19 -4.90
CA ALA A 137 -13.06 1.17 -3.44
C ALA A 137 -13.52 2.51 -2.87
N GLN A 138 -14.23 2.45 -1.74
CA GLN A 138 -14.51 3.60 -0.88
C GLN A 138 -13.72 3.47 0.42
N ILE A 139 -13.02 4.53 0.77
CA ILE A 139 -12.28 4.68 2.02
C ILE A 139 -13.01 5.72 2.85
N GLU A 140 -13.40 5.38 4.07
CA GLU A 140 -13.96 6.31 5.05
C GLU A 140 -13.03 6.38 6.25
N ILE A 141 -12.66 7.59 6.63
CA ILE A 141 -11.86 7.88 7.81
C ILE A 141 -12.71 8.72 8.75
N LEU A 142 -12.91 8.22 9.96
CA LEU A 142 -13.63 8.90 11.02
C LEU A 142 -12.67 9.19 12.17
N GLU A 143 -12.53 10.45 12.54
CA GLU A 143 -11.77 10.89 13.70
C GLU A 143 -12.62 10.72 14.96
N LEU A 144 -12.14 9.89 15.89
CA LEU A 144 -12.81 9.60 17.16
C LEU A 144 -12.51 10.68 18.20
N PRO A 145 -13.49 11.11 19.01
CA PRO A 145 -13.26 12.13 20.02
C PRO A 145 -12.18 11.67 21.00
N PRO A 146 -11.40 12.61 21.57
CA PRO A 146 -10.52 12.26 22.66
C PRO A 146 -11.36 11.63 23.78
N PRO A 147 -10.83 10.63 24.50
CA PRO A 147 -11.49 10.12 25.69
C PRO A 147 -11.80 11.26 26.66
N PRO A 148 -12.92 11.20 27.41
CA PRO A 148 -13.22 12.17 28.45
C PRO A 148 -12.05 12.27 29.44
N ALA A 149 -11.72 13.49 29.85
CA ALA A 149 -10.66 13.72 30.83
C ALA A 149 -11.01 13.17 32.22
N ASP A 150 -12.31 13.15 32.54
CA ASP A 150 -12.86 12.61 33.78
C ASP A 150 -13.96 11.59 33.42
N PRO A 151 -13.62 10.30 33.29
CA PRO A 151 -14.61 9.28 32.99
C PRO A 151 -15.53 9.09 34.21
N PRO A 152 -16.86 8.92 34.01
CA PRO A 152 -17.77 8.68 35.12
C PRO A 152 -17.35 7.44 35.92
N SER A 153 -17.42 7.55 37.23
CA SER A 153 -17.13 6.44 38.13
C SER A 153 -18.09 5.26 37.88
N PRO A 154 -17.71 4.02 38.25
CA PRO A 154 -18.60 2.87 38.11
C PRO A 154 -19.97 3.09 38.80
N ALA A 155 -19.98 3.77 39.95
CA ALA A 155 -21.20 4.09 40.68
C ALA A 155 -22.11 5.08 39.92
N GLU A 156 -21.52 6.04 39.19
CA GLU A 156 -22.27 6.98 38.35
C GLU A 156 -22.81 6.31 37.09
N LEU A 157 -22.03 5.42 36.47
CA LEU A 157 -22.46 4.61 35.33
C LEU A 157 -23.65 3.70 35.70
N SER A 158 -23.60 3.03 36.85
CA SER A 158 -24.72 2.21 37.33
C SER A 158 -25.99 3.04 37.52
N ARG A 159 -25.89 4.23 38.14
CA ARG A 159 -27.05 5.12 38.31
C ARG A 159 -27.61 5.60 36.96
N GLN A 160 -26.75 5.95 36.01
CA GLN A 160 -27.20 6.38 34.67
C GLN A 160 -27.92 5.25 33.93
N LEU A 161 -27.42 4.01 34.03
CA LEU A 161 -28.05 2.85 33.39
C LEU A 161 -29.42 2.55 34.02
N GLU A 162 -29.52 2.57 35.35
CA GLU A 162 -30.80 2.42 36.06
C GLU A 162 -31.82 3.50 35.64
N GLN A 163 -31.38 4.75 35.50
CA GLN A 163 -32.22 5.86 35.04
C GLN A 163 -32.68 5.70 33.59
N GLN A 164 -31.83 5.17 32.70
CA GLN A 164 -32.20 4.90 31.31
C GLN A 164 -33.20 3.75 31.15
N MET A 165 -33.15 2.74 32.03
CA MET A 165 -34.08 1.61 31.99
C MET A 165 -35.49 1.93 32.53
N LEU A 166 -35.62 3.04 33.26
CA LEU A 166 -36.89 3.52 33.83
C LEU A 166 -37.65 4.49 32.91
N GLN A 167 -37.09 4.84 31.75
CA GLN A 167 -37.75 5.62 30.70
C GLN A 167 -38.21 4.74 29.54
#